data_AF-A0A6A5SGE7-F1
#
_entry.id   AF-A0A6A5SGE7-F1
#
_cell.length_a   1.000
_cell.length_b   1.000
_cell.length_c   1.000
_cell.angle_alpha   90.00
_cell.angle_beta   90.00
_cell.angle_gamma   90.00
#
_symmetry.space_group_name_H-M   'P 1'
#
loop_
_entity.id
_entity.type
_entity.pdbx_description
1 polymer ?
#
loop_
_entity_poly.entity_id
_entity_poly.type
_entity_poly.pdbx_seq_one_letter_code
_entity_poly.pdbx_strand_id
1 'polypeptide(L)'
;MAPRQQLPVGRAFPIGASLEEEISHRTTEPPMAGTGFEGIAYAMLPAAASVSSTAPLPSDHGAIDFVIAEHTADDKVFCDTLRLPLANTIFHTGRPTTMTLSTWKTHGKAEPLTLLSQSNISHHSLRLLGHDPSMGHIISTLSIPLLPLTVPRRVEECMGNIIRRIVASDGEIVTASSELENVVPRFFRSRGQPAQATTAWALVIPAKLKKTISEKTDQLLTTLPTEGKDSKTNREESWERLWRSDPPVWNTLVSKALAKGARLHRVLSGGGGWGKKAGLLSLDPVPAKVSLSAGNLPPMLDDPEDFASTLIPVVRDGDSIQFFISPTSNLTAEAGKSDSLERLESTDKTKTWGWELGTVPSTVDSIPGESWQHASPASKHVTLFRGGFGALTEGGLTLTRHLKANQGDKARSVDMTTVDVPFSRFWAVDVAEDRGGSDDVGEPDVD
;
A
#
# COMPACT_ATOMS: atom_id res chain seq x y z
N MET A 1 15.24 -17.70 -1.59
CA MET A 1 15.36 -16.90 -0.35
C MET A 1 13.93 -16.57 0.09
N ALA A 2 13.58 -16.69 1.37
CA ALA A 2 12.22 -16.42 1.84
C ALA A 2 12.01 -14.89 2.00
N PRO A 3 10.80 -14.37 1.73
CA PRO A 3 10.51 -12.94 1.86
C PRO A 3 10.70 -12.49 3.31
N ARG A 4 11.41 -11.38 3.52
CA ARG A 4 11.72 -10.85 4.86
C ARG A 4 10.68 -9.85 5.35
N GLN A 5 10.65 -9.68 6.67
CA GLN A 5 9.97 -8.58 7.34
C GLN A 5 11.00 -7.68 8.02
N GLN A 6 10.79 -6.38 7.96
CA GLN A 6 11.68 -5.38 8.53
C GLN A 6 10.88 -4.39 9.37
N LEU A 7 11.54 -3.75 10.32
CA LEU A 7 10.96 -2.70 11.13
C LEU A 7 11.25 -1.35 10.51
N PRO A 8 10.24 -0.49 10.36
CA PRO A 8 10.50 0.85 9.90
C PRO A 8 11.15 1.69 11.00
N VAL A 9 11.84 2.75 10.60
CA VAL A 9 12.26 3.79 11.53
C VAL A 9 11.09 4.73 11.71
N GLY A 10 10.53 4.76 12.92
CA GLY A 10 9.47 5.72 13.24
C GLY A 10 9.94 7.14 12.91
N ARG A 11 9.28 7.78 11.92
CA ARG A 11 9.53 9.19 11.60
C ARG A 11 9.00 10.06 12.73
N ALA A 12 9.91 10.69 13.46
CA ALA A 12 9.56 11.68 14.48
C ALA A 12 8.78 12.84 13.84
N PHE A 13 7.72 13.29 14.51
CA PHE A 13 7.03 14.54 14.18
C PHE A 13 7.95 15.74 14.44
N PRO A 14 8.15 16.65 13.47
CA PRO A 14 8.89 17.87 13.73
C PRO A 14 8.21 18.68 14.84
N ILE A 15 8.98 19.16 15.82
CA ILE A 15 8.46 20.03 16.88
C ILE A 15 7.95 21.32 16.23
N GLY A 16 6.64 21.57 16.33
CA GLY A 16 6.00 22.80 15.82
C GLY A 16 5.39 22.71 14.41
N ALA A 17 5.50 21.58 13.71
CA ALA A 17 4.76 21.38 12.46
C ALA A 17 3.28 21.11 12.75
N SER A 18 2.39 21.66 11.93
CA SER A 18 0.97 21.32 12.05
C SER A 18 0.75 19.86 11.61
N LEU A 19 -0.25 19.20 12.22
CA LEU A 19 -0.60 17.84 11.87
C LEU A 19 -0.98 17.68 10.38
N GLU A 20 -1.65 18.70 9.83
CA GLU A 20 -2.05 18.73 8.41
C GLU A 20 -0.85 18.82 7.46
N GLU A 21 0.15 19.64 7.78
CA GLU A 21 1.39 19.73 7.00
C GLU A 21 2.14 18.40 7.01
N GLU A 22 2.24 17.75 8.16
CA GLU A 22 2.94 16.47 8.27
C GLU A 22 2.20 15.34 7.53
N ILE A 23 0.86 15.31 7.59
CA ILE A 23 0.08 14.37 6.78
C ILE A 23 0.30 14.63 5.30
N SER A 24 0.26 15.90 4.88
CA SER A 24 0.50 16.28 3.49
C SER A 24 1.88 15.81 3.04
N HIS A 25 2.92 16.14 3.82
CA HIS A 25 4.31 15.74 3.61
C HIS A 25 4.45 14.21 3.54
N ARG A 26 3.91 13.44 4.50
CA ARG A 26 3.97 11.96 4.45
C ARG A 26 3.23 11.36 3.27
N THR A 27 2.22 12.05 2.76
CA THR A 27 1.47 11.58 1.59
C THR A 27 2.25 11.86 0.30
N THR A 28 2.94 13.00 0.22
CA THR A 28 3.65 13.48 -0.98
C THR A 28 5.17 13.25 -0.93
N GLU A 29 5.71 12.68 0.13
CA GLU A 29 7.13 12.32 0.26
C GLU A 29 7.27 10.87 0.77
N PRO A 30 6.90 9.88 -0.08
CA PRO A 30 7.14 8.48 0.22
C PRO A 30 8.63 8.25 0.52
N PRO A 31 8.97 7.33 1.43
CA PRO A 31 10.33 6.84 1.48
C PRO A 31 10.67 6.23 0.12
N MET A 32 11.82 6.59 -0.44
CA MET A 32 12.29 6.04 -1.70
C MET A 32 13.48 5.10 -1.50
N ALA A 33 13.98 4.97 -0.26
CA ALA A 33 15.08 4.08 0.06
C ALA A 33 15.04 3.66 1.54
N GLY A 34 15.89 2.69 1.89
CA GLY A 34 15.93 2.05 3.20
C GLY A 34 14.89 0.93 3.30
N THR A 35 15.34 -0.29 3.53
CA THR A 35 14.43 -1.44 3.68
C THR A 35 13.89 -1.58 5.11
N GLY A 36 14.41 -0.79 6.05
CA GLY A 36 14.14 -0.95 7.48
C GLY A 36 15.21 -1.78 8.17
N PHE A 37 14.91 -2.17 9.41
CA PHE A 37 15.86 -2.81 10.32
C PHE A 37 15.36 -4.19 10.78
N GLU A 38 16.27 -5.14 10.96
CA GLU A 38 15.94 -6.39 11.64
C GLU A 38 15.79 -6.12 13.15
N GLY A 39 14.73 -6.64 13.78
CA GLY A 39 14.50 -6.41 15.22
C GLY A 39 13.15 -6.90 15.72
N ILE A 40 12.77 -6.41 16.91
CA ILE A 40 11.50 -6.71 17.56
C ILE A 40 10.71 -5.42 17.78
N ALA A 41 9.45 -5.41 17.39
CA ALA A 41 8.49 -4.34 17.72
C ALA A 41 7.37 -4.91 18.60
N TYR A 42 6.93 -4.14 19.58
CA TYR A 42 5.80 -4.49 20.43
C TYR A 42 4.96 -3.24 20.73
N ALA A 43 3.66 -3.44 20.93
CA ALA A 43 2.71 -2.41 21.32
C ALA A 43 1.82 -2.94 22.44
N MET A 44 1.40 -2.06 23.34
CA MET A 44 0.39 -2.37 24.35
C MET A 44 -0.91 -1.67 23.96
N LEU A 45 -1.98 -2.43 23.81
CA LEU A 45 -3.29 -1.94 23.37
C LEU A 45 -4.38 -2.37 24.34
N PRO A 46 -5.51 -1.63 24.41
CA PRO A 46 -6.69 -2.10 25.12
C PRO A 46 -7.20 -3.43 24.57
N ALA A 47 -7.85 -4.24 25.40
CA ALA A 47 -8.41 -5.53 24.98
C ALA A 47 -9.39 -5.41 23.80
N ALA A 48 -10.11 -4.29 23.69
CA ALA A 48 -11.04 -4.00 22.60
C ALA A 48 -10.35 -3.83 21.22
N ALA A 49 -9.03 -3.60 21.19
CA ALA A 49 -8.27 -3.54 19.95
C ALA A 49 -8.10 -4.91 19.30
N SER A 50 -8.16 -6.00 20.07
CA SER A 50 -8.10 -7.37 19.55
C SER A 50 -9.47 -7.75 18.97
N VAL A 51 -9.51 -8.05 17.67
CA VAL A 51 -10.74 -8.43 16.97
C VAL A 51 -10.59 -9.85 16.41
N SER A 52 -11.65 -10.65 16.51
CA SER A 52 -11.69 -11.96 15.85
C SER A 52 -11.61 -11.78 14.33
N SER A 53 -10.67 -12.47 13.69
CA SER A 53 -10.48 -12.41 12.24
C SER A 53 -11.77 -12.76 11.50
N THR A 54 -12.17 -11.92 10.56
CA THR A 54 -13.15 -12.33 9.53
C THR A 54 -12.53 -13.42 8.65
N ALA A 55 -13.38 -14.31 8.11
CA ALA A 55 -12.98 -15.56 7.47
C ALA A 55 -11.73 -15.42 6.57
N PRO A 56 -10.75 -16.34 6.68
CA PRO A 56 -9.49 -16.26 5.96
C PRO A 56 -9.73 -16.23 4.45
N LEU A 57 -8.89 -15.48 3.72
CA LEU A 57 -8.70 -15.79 2.31
C LEU A 57 -8.03 -17.17 2.25
N PRO A 58 -8.27 -17.98 1.21
CA PRO A 58 -7.51 -19.21 1.01
C PRO A 58 -6.08 -18.85 0.64
N SER A 59 -5.27 -18.53 1.64
CA SER A 59 -3.82 -18.49 1.55
C SER A 59 -3.28 -19.25 2.76
N ASP A 60 -2.46 -20.27 2.51
CA ASP A 60 -1.74 -21.05 3.55
C ASP A 60 -0.70 -20.20 4.33
N HIS A 61 -0.69 -18.88 4.13
CA HIS A 61 0.24 -17.94 4.74
C HIS A 61 -0.44 -17.17 5.85
N GLY A 62 0.28 -16.97 6.95
CA GLY A 62 -0.20 -16.16 8.07
C GLY A 62 -0.23 -14.68 7.74
N ALA A 63 -1.13 -13.93 8.38
CA ALA A 63 -1.32 -12.51 8.14
C ALA A 63 -1.86 -11.78 9.38
N ILE A 64 -1.60 -10.47 9.47
CA ILE A 64 -2.21 -9.58 10.46
C ILE A 64 -3.06 -8.56 9.71
N ASP A 65 -4.32 -8.46 10.11
CA ASP A 65 -5.29 -7.52 9.57
C ASP A 65 -5.40 -6.29 10.47
N PHE A 66 -5.30 -5.10 9.91
CA PHE A 66 -5.46 -3.84 10.62
C PHE A 66 -6.75 -3.17 10.17
N VAL A 67 -7.73 -2.97 11.06
CA VAL A 67 -8.92 -2.16 10.76
C VAL A 67 -8.53 -0.69 10.84
N ILE A 68 -8.43 -0.06 9.67
CA ILE A 68 -7.85 1.29 9.51
C ILE A 68 -8.89 2.40 9.40
N ALA A 69 -10.11 2.09 8.94
CA ALA A 69 -11.20 3.07 8.84
C ALA A 69 -12.57 2.39 8.97
N GLU A 70 -13.51 3.06 9.63
CA GLU A 70 -14.94 2.74 9.57
C GLU A 70 -15.69 4.01 9.19
N HIS A 71 -16.55 3.93 8.18
CA HIS A 71 -17.28 5.08 7.67
C HIS A 71 -18.66 4.68 7.15
N THR A 72 -19.60 5.62 7.19
CA THR A 72 -20.98 5.39 6.74
C THR A 72 -21.21 6.12 5.43
N ALA A 73 -21.76 5.44 4.43
CA ALA A 73 -22.18 6.04 3.16
C ALA A 73 -23.46 5.36 2.67
N ASP A 74 -24.45 6.13 2.22
CA ASP A 74 -25.74 5.63 1.72
C ASP A 74 -26.43 4.63 2.67
N ASP A 75 -26.52 4.99 3.97
CA ASP A 75 -27.05 4.16 5.07
C ASP A 75 -26.35 2.81 5.28
N LYS A 76 -25.15 2.66 4.73
CA LYS A 76 -24.33 1.46 4.84
C LYS A 76 -23.04 1.75 5.58
N VAL A 77 -22.65 0.83 6.46
CA VAL A 77 -21.38 0.92 7.19
C VAL A 77 -20.29 0.18 6.42
N PHE A 78 -19.24 0.90 6.07
CA PHE A 78 -18.04 0.38 5.45
C PHE A 78 -16.92 0.28 6.48
N CYS A 79 -16.10 -0.76 6.36
CA CYS A 79 -14.94 -1.02 7.20
C CYS A 79 -13.77 -1.37 6.29
N ASP A 80 -12.71 -0.58 6.33
CA ASP A 80 -11.51 -0.80 5.53
C ASP A 80 -10.45 -1.49 6.38
N THR A 81 -9.94 -2.60 5.88
CA THR A 81 -8.92 -3.43 6.51
C THR A 81 -7.67 -3.47 5.66
N LEU A 82 -6.52 -3.19 6.26
CA LEU A 82 -5.20 -3.34 5.64
C LEU A 82 -4.53 -4.61 6.16
N ARG A 83 -4.31 -5.59 5.29
CA ARG A 83 -3.66 -6.86 5.62
C ARG A 83 -2.17 -6.78 5.35
N LEU A 84 -1.38 -7.09 6.37
CA LEU A 84 0.06 -7.32 6.30
C LEU A 84 0.34 -8.83 6.25
N PRO A 85 0.81 -9.39 5.12
CA PRO A 85 1.22 -10.78 5.06
C PRO A 85 2.47 -11.02 5.92
N LEU A 86 2.50 -12.16 6.62
CA LEU A 86 3.69 -12.61 7.35
C LEU A 86 4.74 -13.19 6.40
N ALA A 87 6.01 -13.08 6.79
CA ALA A 87 7.10 -13.73 6.08
C ALA A 87 6.84 -15.24 5.96
N ASN A 88 6.85 -15.76 4.73
CA ASN A 88 6.73 -17.19 4.46
C ASN A 88 8.09 -17.87 4.65
N THR A 89 8.47 -18.05 5.91
CA THR A 89 9.74 -18.65 6.32
C THR A 89 9.47 -20.00 6.94
N ILE A 90 10.11 -21.05 6.43
CA ILE A 90 10.04 -22.36 7.06
C ILE A 90 10.88 -22.29 8.33
N PHE A 91 10.22 -22.18 9.48
CA PHE A 91 10.86 -22.20 10.78
C PHE A 91 11.38 -23.61 11.11
N HIS A 92 12.25 -23.73 12.12
CA HIS A 92 12.64 -25.04 12.67
C HIS A 92 11.44 -25.90 13.11
N THR A 93 10.29 -25.29 13.33
CA THR A 93 9.01 -25.95 13.63
C THR A 93 8.37 -26.64 12.41
N GLY A 94 8.95 -26.52 11.22
CA GLY A 94 8.42 -27.05 9.96
C GLY A 94 7.21 -26.28 9.41
N ARG A 95 6.79 -25.21 10.07
CA ARG A 95 5.62 -24.39 9.68
C ARG A 95 6.07 -23.14 8.91
N PRO A 96 5.28 -22.67 7.93
CA PRO A 96 5.60 -21.47 7.14
C PRO A 96 5.40 -20.16 7.91
N THR A 97 4.69 -20.19 9.04
CA THR A 97 4.48 -19.04 9.93
C THR A 97 4.42 -19.47 11.39
N THR A 98 4.85 -18.59 12.29
CA THR A 98 4.76 -18.77 13.75
C THR A 98 4.03 -17.57 14.34
N MET A 99 2.75 -17.73 14.69
CA MET A 99 2.00 -16.74 15.46
C MET A 99 1.25 -17.43 16.60
N THR A 100 1.38 -16.87 17.79
CA THR A 100 0.85 -17.44 19.03
C THR A 100 -0.05 -16.42 19.71
N LEU A 101 -1.27 -16.85 20.03
CA LEU A 101 -2.20 -16.10 20.87
C LEU A 101 -2.19 -16.72 22.25
N SER A 102 -1.95 -15.91 23.28
CA SER A 102 -1.97 -16.37 24.67
C SER A 102 -2.79 -15.44 25.55
N THR A 103 -3.53 -16.02 26.48
CA THR A 103 -4.35 -15.32 27.45
C THR A 103 -3.80 -15.58 28.84
N TRP A 104 -3.58 -14.51 29.60
CA TRP A 104 -2.96 -14.58 30.91
C TRP A 104 -3.88 -13.97 31.96
N LYS A 105 -3.83 -14.50 33.18
CA LYS A 105 -4.52 -13.95 34.34
C LYS A 105 -3.52 -13.34 35.30
N THR A 106 -3.78 -12.10 35.72
CA THR A 106 -3.11 -11.51 36.88
C THR A 106 -3.90 -11.83 38.14
N HIS A 107 -3.19 -12.18 39.22
CA HIS A 107 -3.77 -12.44 40.52
C HIS A 107 -3.59 -11.26 41.51
N GLY A 108 -3.04 -10.13 41.06
CA GLY A 108 -2.79 -8.94 41.89
C GLY A 108 -1.39 -8.35 41.67
N LYS A 109 -1.03 -7.33 42.46
CA LYS A 109 0.16 -6.48 42.23
C LYS A 109 1.53 -7.18 42.40
N ALA A 110 1.58 -8.45 42.82
CA ALA A 110 2.85 -9.13 43.09
C ALA A 110 2.89 -10.63 42.73
N GLU A 111 1.83 -11.18 42.16
CA GLU A 111 1.80 -12.59 41.76
C GLU A 111 2.15 -12.75 40.27
N PRO A 112 2.87 -13.83 39.91
CA PRO A 112 3.21 -14.10 38.52
C PRO A 112 1.94 -14.27 37.67
N LEU A 113 2.05 -13.91 36.39
CA LEU A 113 0.97 -14.13 35.43
C LEU A 113 0.76 -15.63 35.22
N THR A 114 -0.49 -16.08 35.37
CA THR A 114 -0.86 -17.47 35.09
C THR A 114 -1.35 -17.58 33.66
N LEU A 115 -0.71 -18.43 32.86
CA LEU A 115 -1.18 -18.72 31.50
C LEU A 115 -2.51 -19.49 31.57
N LEU A 116 -3.57 -18.91 31.00
CA LEU A 116 -4.88 -19.56 30.92
C LEU A 116 -5.03 -20.40 29.66
N SER A 117 -4.58 -19.86 28.53
CA SER A 117 -4.69 -20.52 27.24
C SER A 117 -3.60 -20.05 26.30
N GLN A 118 -3.10 -20.95 25.46
CA GLN A 118 -2.19 -20.63 24.37
C GLN A 118 -2.61 -21.42 23.13
N SER A 119 -2.73 -20.73 22.00
CA SER A 119 -3.03 -21.36 20.72
C SER A 119 -2.11 -20.83 19.64
N ASN A 120 -1.83 -21.69 18.66
CA ASN A 120 -1.18 -21.26 17.43
C ASN A 120 -2.26 -20.80 16.46
N ILE A 121 -2.11 -19.58 15.97
CA ILE A 121 -3.01 -18.96 15.01
C ILE A 121 -2.21 -18.61 13.76
N SER A 122 -2.89 -18.47 12.62
CA SER A 122 -2.28 -17.97 11.40
C SER A 122 -2.75 -16.55 11.07
N HIS A 123 -3.92 -16.15 11.59
CA HIS A 123 -4.54 -14.87 11.27
C HIS A 123 -5.02 -14.18 12.55
N HIS A 124 -4.77 -12.88 12.65
CA HIS A 124 -5.30 -12.05 13.74
C HIS A 124 -5.67 -10.67 13.21
N SER A 125 -6.72 -10.06 13.77
CA SER A 125 -7.13 -8.72 13.41
C SER A 125 -6.96 -7.76 14.58
N LEU A 126 -6.34 -6.62 14.31
CA LEU A 126 -6.17 -5.52 15.23
C LEU A 126 -6.98 -4.33 14.74
N ARG A 127 -7.73 -3.72 15.64
CA ARG A 127 -8.41 -2.47 15.37
C ARG A 127 -7.52 -1.32 15.79
N LEU A 128 -7.18 -0.46 14.83
CA LEU A 128 -6.41 0.74 15.13
C LEU A 128 -7.30 1.79 15.79
N LEU A 129 -8.55 1.93 15.34
CA LEU A 129 -9.51 2.92 15.84
C LEU A 129 -9.93 2.68 17.30
N GLY A 130 -9.84 3.71 18.14
CA GLY A 130 -10.48 3.73 19.44
C GLY A 130 -12.00 3.64 19.29
N HIS A 131 -12.61 2.62 19.90
CA HIS A 131 -14.08 2.57 20.03
C HIS A 131 -14.59 3.56 21.10
N ASP A 132 -13.68 4.05 21.93
CA ASP A 132 -13.97 4.94 23.05
C ASP A 132 -13.82 6.40 22.59
N PRO A 133 -14.84 7.26 22.76
CA PRO A 133 -14.74 8.70 22.49
C PRO A 133 -13.69 9.43 23.36
N SER A 134 -13.10 8.75 24.36
CA SER A 134 -11.94 9.25 25.11
C SER A 134 -10.58 8.93 24.47
N MET A 135 -10.54 8.08 23.44
CA MET A 135 -9.37 7.83 22.60
C MET A 135 -9.40 8.79 21.41
N GLY A 136 -8.27 9.41 21.12
CA GLY A 136 -8.13 10.46 20.12
C GLY A 136 -8.61 10.09 18.72
N HIS A 137 -8.75 11.09 17.86
CA HIS A 137 -9.01 10.86 16.44
C HIS A 137 -7.75 10.30 15.77
N ILE A 138 -7.88 9.13 15.14
CA ILE A 138 -6.79 8.59 14.33
C ILE A 138 -6.83 9.22 12.96
N ILE A 139 -5.71 9.82 12.57
CA ILE A 139 -5.52 10.29 11.20
C ILE A 139 -4.58 9.34 10.49
N SER A 140 -4.95 8.94 9.27
CA SER A 140 -4.17 8.02 8.47
C SER A 140 -3.94 8.52 7.06
N THR A 141 -2.84 8.06 6.46
CA THR A 141 -2.52 8.30 5.06
C THR A 141 -1.84 7.09 4.44
N LEU A 142 -2.01 6.96 3.12
CA LEU A 142 -1.35 5.94 2.30
C LEU A 142 -0.56 6.64 1.20
N SER A 143 0.76 6.51 1.25
CA SER A 143 1.66 6.97 0.20
C SER A 143 2.09 5.81 -0.68
N ILE A 144 2.01 6.01 -1.99
CA ILE A 144 2.33 5.02 -3.02
C ILE A 144 3.22 5.71 -4.05
N PRO A 145 4.52 5.33 -4.18
CA PRO A 145 5.48 6.03 -5.03
C PRO A 145 5.28 5.67 -6.51
N LEU A 146 4.20 6.17 -7.09
CA LEU A 146 3.80 5.96 -8.48
C LEU A 146 3.58 7.29 -9.21
N LEU A 147 4.17 7.40 -10.40
CA LEU A 147 3.87 8.45 -11.36
C LEU A 147 2.90 7.94 -12.42
N PRO A 148 1.91 8.73 -12.83
CA PRO A 148 1.04 8.36 -13.94
C PRO A 148 1.85 8.33 -15.25
N LEU A 149 1.51 7.37 -16.09
CA LEU A 149 2.00 7.23 -17.47
C LEU A 149 0.93 7.65 -18.48
N THR A 150 -0.33 7.40 -18.17
CA THR A 150 -1.45 7.65 -19.08
C THR A 150 -2.58 8.38 -18.38
N VAL A 151 -3.61 8.76 -19.13
CA VAL A 151 -4.91 9.16 -18.58
C VAL A 151 -5.87 7.97 -18.49
N PRO A 152 -6.92 8.05 -17.66
CA PRO A 152 -7.94 6.99 -17.60
C PRO A 152 -8.60 6.70 -18.95
N ARG A 153 -8.40 5.48 -19.47
CA ARG A 153 -9.02 4.96 -20.70
C ARG A 153 -10.19 4.06 -20.38
N ARG A 154 -11.27 4.12 -21.16
CA ARG A 154 -12.39 3.16 -20.98
C ARG A 154 -11.96 1.81 -21.52
N VAL A 155 -12.21 0.75 -20.77
CA VAL A 155 -12.05 -0.63 -21.22
C VAL A 155 -13.27 -1.00 -22.06
N GLU A 156 -13.00 -1.39 -23.31
CA GLU A 156 -14.04 -1.80 -24.25
C GLU A 156 -14.18 -3.32 -24.30
N GLU A 157 -13.05 -4.04 -24.23
CA GLU A 157 -13.06 -5.50 -24.20
C GLU A 157 -12.06 -6.05 -23.19
N CYS A 158 -12.57 -6.86 -22.25
CA CYS A 158 -11.78 -7.63 -21.32
C CYS A 158 -12.29 -9.06 -21.15
N MET A 159 -11.41 -9.94 -20.69
CA MET A 159 -11.68 -11.34 -20.35
C MET A 159 -10.98 -11.63 -19.02
N GLY A 160 -11.73 -11.56 -17.92
CA GLY A 160 -11.20 -11.78 -16.57
C GLY A 160 -10.14 -10.75 -16.13
N ASN A 161 -8.87 -11.15 -16.14
CA ASN A 161 -7.71 -10.32 -15.83
C ASN A 161 -6.96 -9.84 -17.08
N ILE A 162 -7.44 -10.17 -18.28
CA ILE A 162 -6.84 -9.80 -19.55
C ILE A 162 -7.66 -8.69 -20.20
N ILE A 163 -7.00 -7.61 -20.58
CA ILE A 163 -7.61 -6.49 -21.32
C ILE A 163 -7.14 -6.57 -22.76
N ARG A 164 -8.07 -6.50 -23.70
CA ARG A 164 -7.78 -6.57 -25.14
C ARG A 164 -7.84 -5.21 -25.79
N ARG A 165 -8.91 -4.45 -25.54
CA ARG A 165 -9.15 -3.17 -26.22
C ARG A 165 -9.56 -2.06 -25.25
N ILE A 166 -9.03 -0.87 -25.50
CA ILE A 166 -9.32 0.36 -24.77
C ILE A 166 -9.68 1.48 -25.74
N VAL A 167 -10.48 2.43 -25.26
CA VAL A 167 -10.84 3.63 -26.03
C VAL A 167 -9.78 4.71 -25.81
N ALA A 168 -9.10 5.10 -26.88
CA ALA A 168 -8.08 6.14 -26.91
C ALA A 168 -8.66 7.56 -26.77
N SER A 169 -7.81 8.59 -26.81
CA SER A 169 -8.22 9.99 -26.56
C SER A 169 -9.14 10.54 -27.63
N ASP A 170 -8.92 10.09 -28.85
CA ASP A 170 -9.63 10.42 -30.08
C ASP A 170 -10.95 9.64 -30.23
N GLY A 171 -11.21 8.68 -29.34
CA GLY A 171 -12.35 7.78 -29.42
C GLY A 171 -12.08 6.50 -30.22
N GLU A 172 -10.88 6.35 -30.79
CA GLU A 172 -10.49 5.14 -31.51
C GLU A 172 -10.28 3.97 -30.55
N ILE A 173 -10.61 2.77 -31.02
CA ILE A 173 -10.44 1.55 -30.23
C ILE A 173 -9.07 0.96 -30.56
N VAL A 174 -8.17 0.99 -29.58
CA VAL A 174 -6.80 0.49 -29.71
C VAL A 174 -6.55 -0.71 -28.80
N THR A 175 -5.51 -1.49 -29.11
CA THR A 175 -5.05 -2.59 -28.26
C THR A 175 -4.47 -2.06 -26.95
N ALA A 176 -4.79 -2.73 -25.84
CA ALA A 176 -4.41 -2.27 -24.51
C ALA A 176 -2.89 -2.22 -24.29
N SER A 177 -2.14 -3.16 -24.87
CA SER A 177 -0.67 -3.19 -24.73
C SER A 177 0.02 -2.04 -25.47
N SER A 178 -0.54 -1.59 -26.60
CA SER A 178 0.11 -0.61 -27.49
C SER A 178 0.30 0.76 -26.85
N GLU A 179 -0.57 1.15 -25.90
CA GLU A 179 -0.39 2.39 -25.15
C GLU A 179 0.87 2.33 -24.26
N LEU A 180 1.09 1.21 -23.55
CA LEU A 180 2.29 1.00 -22.74
C LEU A 180 3.56 0.85 -23.58
N GLU A 181 3.48 0.15 -24.72
CA GLU A 181 4.59 -0.02 -25.66
C GLU A 181 5.11 1.33 -26.20
N ASN A 182 4.23 2.34 -26.33
CA ASN A 182 4.62 3.69 -26.74
C ASN A 182 5.14 4.51 -25.54
N VAL A 183 4.42 4.50 -24.42
CA VAL A 183 4.66 5.43 -23.31
C VAL A 183 5.86 5.05 -22.45
N VAL A 184 6.11 3.76 -22.19
CA VAL A 184 7.23 3.33 -21.32
C VAL A 184 8.60 3.70 -21.91
N PRO A 185 8.89 3.47 -23.21
CA PRO A 185 10.14 3.93 -23.81
C PRO A 185 10.29 5.46 -23.80
N ARG A 186 9.19 6.20 -23.96
CA ARG A 186 9.20 7.68 -23.87
C ARG A 186 9.53 8.16 -22.46
N PHE A 187 8.98 7.51 -21.44
CA PHE A 187 9.31 7.79 -20.04
C PHE A 187 10.83 7.70 -19.80
N PHE A 188 11.48 6.60 -20.17
CA PHE A 188 12.93 6.45 -20.01
C PHE A 188 13.73 7.46 -20.83
N ARG A 189 13.33 7.71 -22.07
CA ARG A 189 13.97 8.72 -22.93
C ARG A 189 13.92 10.11 -22.31
N SER A 190 12.78 10.51 -21.73
CA SER A 190 12.63 11.82 -21.09
C SER A 190 13.54 12.01 -19.87
N ARG A 191 13.93 10.90 -19.22
CA ARG A 191 14.89 10.88 -18.10
C ARG A 191 16.35 10.70 -18.54
N GLY A 192 16.62 10.58 -19.84
CA GLY A 192 17.97 10.26 -20.35
C GLY A 192 18.46 8.88 -19.92
N GLN A 193 17.55 7.95 -19.59
CA GLN A 193 17.86 6.60 -19.14
C GLN A 193 17.67 5.58 -20.28
N PRO A 194 18.46 4.50 -20.32
CA PRO A 194 18.21 3.41 -21.25
C PRO A 194 16.88 2.71 -20.93
N ALA A 195 16.18 2.22 -21.96
CA ALA A 195 15.00 1.41 -21.75
C ALA A 195 15.41 0.10 -21.04
N GLN A 196 14.76 -0.17 -19.92
CA GLN A 196 15.02 -1.35 -19.09
C GLN A 196 13.70 -2.08 -18.79
N ALA A 197 13.80 -3.37 -18.48
CA ALA A 197 12.64 -4.12 -18.01
C ALA A 197 12.14 -3.48 -16.70
N THR A 198 10.90 -3.03 -16.68
CA THR A 198 10.32 -2.35 -15.52
C THR A 198 8.87 -2.77 -15.34
N THR A 199 8.47 -2.84 -14.08
CA THR A 199 7.09 -3.14 -13.69
C THR A 199 6.23 -1.89 -13.85
N ALA A 200 5.10 -2.04 -14.51
CA ALA A 200 4.04 -1.05 -14.54
C ALA A 200 2.88 -1.51 -13.65
N TRP A 201 2.10 -0.54 -13.15
CA TRP A 201 0.89 -0.79 -12.40
C TRP A 201 -0.32 -0.21 -13.13
N ALA A 202 -1.43 -0.91 -13.03
CA ALA A 202 -2.71 -0.55 -13.59
C ALA A 202 -3.69 -0.22 -12.47
N LEU A 203 -4.26 0.98 -12.52
CA LEU A 203 -5.37 1.37 -11.66
C LEU A 203 -6.68 1.10 -12.42
N VAL A 204 -7.46 0.13 -11.94
CA VAL A 204 -8.80 -0.16 -12.41
C VAL A 204 -9.79 0.75 -11.68
N ILE A 205 -10.46 1.59 -12.44
CA ILE A 205 -11.25 2.73 -12.00
C ILE A 205 -12.72 2.47 -12.33
N PRO A 206 -13.61 2.39 -11.33
CA PRO A 206 -15.05 2.37 -11.56
C PRO A 206 -15.51 3.54 -12.42
N ALA A 207 -16.44 3.32 -13.35
CA ALA A 207 -16.92 4.34 -14.29
C ALA A 207 -17.29 5.69 -13.63
N LYS A 208 -17.90 5.66 -12.44
CA LYS A 208 -18.28 6.84 -11.65
C LYS A 208 -17.10 7.73 -11.23
N LEU A 209 -15.88 7.19 -11.16
CA LEU A 209 -14.68 7.90 -10.73
C LEU A 209 -13.83 8.41 -11.90
N LYS A 210 -14.08 7.96 -13.13
CA LYS A 210 -13.26 8.28 -14.31
C LYS A 210 -13.04 9.78 -14.46
N LYS A 211 -14.12 10.57 -14.40
CA LYS A 211 -14.08 12.03 -14.58
C LYS A 211 -13.20 12.69 -13.53
N THR A 212 -13.44 12.40 -12.25
CA THR A 212 -12.67 12.96 -11.13
C THR A 212 -11.19 12.62 -11.19
N ILE A 213 -10.83 11.39 -11.58
CA ILE A 213 -9.41 10.99 -11.69
C ILE A 213 -8.75 11.62 -12.91
N SER A 214 -9.49 11.76 -14.02
CA SER A 214 -8.99 12.45 -15.22
C SER A 214 -8.70 13.92 -14.92
N GLU A 215 -9.63 14.63 -14.28
CA GLU A 215 -9.46 16.03 -13.87
C GLU A 215 -8.25 16.22 -12.94
N LYS A 216 -8.06 15.32 -11.96
CA LYS A 216 -6.89 15.37 -11.08
C LYS A 216 -5.57 15.06 -11.80
N THR A 217 -5.60 14.16 -12.78
CA THR A 217 -4.43 13.87 -13.62
C THR A 217 -4.07 15.10 -14.46
N ASP A 218 -5.07 15.75 -15.05
CA ASP A 218 -4.85 16.99 -15.81
C ASP A 218 -4.35 18.13 -14.91
N GLN A 219 -4.88 18.28 -13.69
CA GLN A 219 -4.39 19.24 -12.70
C GLN A 219 -2.91 19.01 -12.34
N LEU A 220 -2.50 17.75 -12.18
CA LEU A 220 -1.09 17.41 -11.92
C LEU A 220 -0.18 17.83 -13.08
N LEU A 221 -0.65 17.67 -14.33
CA LEU A 221 0.11 18.04 -15.52
C LEU A 221 0.22 19.56 -15.73
N THR A 222 -0.79 20.33 -15.29
CA THR A 222 -0.83 21.79 -15.44
C THR A 222 -0.14 22.56 -14.32
N THR A 223 -0.03 21.97 -13.13
CA THR A 223 0.60 22.62 -11.95
C THR A 223 2.12 22.62 -11.98
N LEU A 224 2.74 21.94 -12.95
CA LEU A 224 4.19 21.90 -13.11
C LEU A 224 4.75 23.27 -13.54
N PRO A 225 5.84 23.77 -12.93
CA PRO A 225 6.47 25.02 -13.32
C PRO A 225 6.80 25.05 -14.81
N THR A 226 6.37 26.11 -15.51
CA THR A 226 6.64 26.29 -16.94
C THR A 226 7.94 27.08 -17.11
N GLU A 227 8.95 26.49 -17.75
CA GLU A 227 10.14 27.23 -18.17
C GLU A 227 9.81 28.05 -19.43
N GLY A 228 9.56 29.35 -19.26
CA GLY A 228 9.46 30.31 -20.37
C GLY A 228 8.05 30.85 -20.66
N LYS A 229 7.99 32.16 -20.94
CA LYS A 229 6.80 32.84 -21.50
C LYS A 229 6.66 32.41 -22.97
N ASP A 230 5.44 32.09 -23.37
CA ASP A 230 5.00 31.88 -24.75
C ASP A 230 5.36 30.53 -25.41
N SER A 231 4.67 29.47 -24.99
CA SER A 231 4.43 28.31 -25.83
C SER A 231 3.11 27.66 -25.43
N LYS A 232 2.23 27.37 -26.40
CA LYS A 232 1.10 26.45 -26.19
C LYS A 232 1.69 25.11 -25.79
N THR A 233 1.80 24.85 -24.49
CA THR A 233 2.38 23.61 -23.98
C THR A 233 1.58 22.44 -24.55
N ASN A 234 2.22 21.66 -25.43
CA ASN A 234 1.59 20.46 -25.99
C ASN A 234 1.39 19.46 -24.85
N ARG A 235 0.26 18.72 -24.84
CA ARG A 235 -0.06 17.74 -23.80
C ARG A 235 1.07 16.72 -23.60
N GLU A 236 1.75 16.36 -24.68
CA GLU A 236 2.91 15.46 -24.66
C GLU A 236 4.11 16.05 -23.89
N GLU A 237 4.33 17.35 -24.02
CA GLU A 237 5.42 18.04 -23.32
C GLU A 237 5.16 18.09 -21.82
N SER A 238 3.90 18.28 -21.39
CA SER A 238 3.53 18.21 -19.97
C SER A 238 3.85 16.86 -19.35
N TRP A 239 3.63 15.76 -20.08
CA TRP A 239 3.99 14.41 -19.61
C TRP A 239 5.50 14.25 -19.47
N GLU A 240 6.27 14.65 -20.48
CA GLU A 240 7.73 14.55 -20.44
C GLU A 240 8.33 15.42 -19.33
N ARG A 241 7.74 16.59 -19.05
CA ARG A 241 8.08 17.43 -17.90
C ARG A 241 7.80 16.75 -16.55
N LEU A 242 6.65 16.10 -16.41
CA LEU A 242 6.32 15.32 -15.21
C LEU A 242 7.36 14.20 -15.02
N TRP A 243 7.63 13.44 -16.07
CA TRP A 243 8.51 12.29 -16.01
C TRP A 243 9.96 12.67 -15.73
N ARG A 244 10.48 13.76 -16.30
CA ARG A 244 11.86 14.20 -16.10
C ARG A 244 12.12 14.92 -14.77
N SER A 245 11.09 15.18 -13.96
CA SER A 245 11.24 15.84 -12.66
C SER A 245 12.16 15.05 -11.71
N ASP A 246 13.08 15.78 -11.08
CA ASP A 246 14.03 15.28 -10.08
C ASP A 246 14.14 16.30 -8.92
N PRO A 247 13.68 15.97 -7.69
CA PRO A 247 13.03 14.72 -7.32
C PRO A 247 11.68 14.51 -8.04
N PRO A 248 11.20 13.26 -8.17
CA PRO A 248 9.90 12.97 -8.78
C PRO A 248 8.75 13.72 -8.09
N VAL A 249 7.81 14.26 -8.88
CA VAL A 249 6.59 14.90 -8.36
C VAL A 249 5.61 13.82 -7.89
N TRP A 250 5.73 13.42 -6.64
CA TRP A 250 4.81 12.49 -6.00
C TRP A 250 3.40 13.06 -5.87
N ASN A 251 2.42 12.18 -5.89
CA ASN A 251 1.02 12.56 -6.01
C ASN A 251 0.12 11.61 -5.20
N THR A 252 -1.15 12.00 -5.07
CA THR A 252 -2.15 11.29 -4.26
C THR A 252 -3.21 10.61 -5.12
N LEU A 253 -2.98 10.45 -6.44
CA LEU A 253 -3.98 9.95 -7.38
C LEU A 253 -4.41 8.53 -7.02
N VAL A 254 -3.43 7.63 -6.84
CA VAL A 254 -3.69 6.22 -6.56
C VAL A 254 -4.35 6.06 -5.19
N SER A 255 -3.76 6.60 -4.12
CA SER A 255 -4.30 6.43 -2.76
C SER A 255 -5.71 7.00 -2.60
N LYS A 256 -6.00 8.19 -3.17
CA LYS A 256 -7.35 8.77 -3.17
C LYS A 256 -8.34 7.97 -4.03
N ALA A 257 -7.88 7.30 -5.09
CA ALA A 257 -8.72 6.44 -5.90
C ALA A 257 -9.05 5.12 -5.16
N LEU A 258 -8.07 4.51 -4.50
CA LEU A 258 -8.26 3.30 -3.68
C LEU A 258 -9.28 3.55 -2.57
N ALA A 259 -9.20 4.68 -1.87
CA ALA A 259 -10.18 5.08 -0.85
C ALA A 259 -11.61 5.21 -1.39
N LYS A 260 -11.80 5.33 -2.72
CA LYS A 260 -13.11 5.42 -3.38
C LYS A 260 -13.53 4.13 -4.08
N GLY A 261 -12.79 3.03 -3.92
CA GLY A 261 -13.09 1.71 -4.50
C GLY A 261 -12.42 1.42 -5.84
N ALA A 262 -11.41 2.21 -6.25
CA ALA A 262 -10.52 1.78 -7.33
C ALA A 262 -9.62 0.62 -6.87
N ARG A 263 -9.09 -0.15 -7.81
CA ARG A 263 -8.24 -1.31 -7.53
C ARG A 263 -6.92 -1.20 -8.28
N LEU A 264 -5.81 -1.25 -7.57
CA LEU A 264 -4.47 -1.33 -8.13
C LEU A 264 -4.11 -2.79 -8.43
N HIS A 265 -3.51 -3.02 -9.59
CA HIS A 265 -3.01 -4.31 -10.04
C HIS A 265 -1.65 -4.13 -10.70
N ARG A 266 -0.74 -5.07 -10.47
CA ARG A 266 0.53 -5.13 -11.20
C ARG A 266 0.27 -5.63 -12.62
N VAL A 267 0.95 -5.04 -13.61
CA VAL A 267 0.92 -5.53 -14.99
C VAL A 267 1.89 -6.70 -15.11
N LEU A 268 1.39 -7.89 -15.45
CA LEU A 268 2.20 -9.11 -15.56
C LEU A 268 2.84 -9.25 -16.94
N SER A 269 2.08 -8.94 -17.99
CA SER A 269 2.59 -8.97 -19.36
C SER A 269 1.73 -8.13 -20.30
N GLY A 270 2.38 -7.48 -21.27
CA GLY A 270 1.76 -7.02 -22.51
C GLY A 270 2.18 -7.98 -23.60
N GLY A 271 1.23 -8.64 -24.26
CA GLY A 271 1.50 -9.47 -25.42
C GLY A 271 1.96 -8.57 -26.56
N GLY A 272 3.28 -8.60 -26.83
CA GLY A 272 3.89 -7.82 -27.90
C GLY A 272 3.29 -8.12 -29.27
N GLY A 273 3.65 -7.35 -30.29
CA GLY A 273 2.98 -7.31 -31.61
C GLY A 273 2.97 -8.57 -32.49
N TRP A 274 3.34 -9.76 -32.00
CA TRP A 274 3.42 -10.99 -32.79
C TRP A 274 2.65 -12.17 -32.17
N GLY A 275 1.87 -12.88 -32.98
CA GLY A 275 1.15 -14.11 -32.61
C GLY A 275 -0.24 -13.89 -31.98
N LYS A 276 -0.90 -14.98 -31.58
CA LYS A 276 -2.29 -14.99 -31.04
C LYS A 276 -2.49 -14.19 -29.74
N LYS A 277 -1.39 -13.78 -29.09
CA LYS A 277 -1.40 -12.99 -27.84
C LYS A 277 -1.08 -11.51 -28.07
N ALA A 278 -0.90 -11.09 -29.32
CA ALA A 278 -0.58 -9.70 -29.64
C ALA A 278 -1.70 -8.75 -29.21
N GLY A 279 -1.33 -7.66 -28.53
CA GLY A 279 -2.25 -6.64 -28.07
C GLY A 279 -2.93 -6.92 -26.72
N LEU A 280 -2.71 -8.09 -26.11
CA LEU A 280 -3.31 -8.46 -24.83
C LEU A 280 -2.53 -7.87 -23.66
N LEU A 281 -3.22 -7.42 -22.63
CA LEU A 281 -2.59 -6.94 -21.40
C LEU A 281 -3.11 -7.75 -20.21
N SER A 282 -2.22 -8.45 -19.51
CA SER A 282 -2.57 -9.26 -18.34
C SER A 282 -2.25 -8.52 -17.05
N LEU A 283 -3.25 -8.41 -16.18
CA LEU A 283 -3.14 -7.87 -14.83
C LEU A 283 -2.98 -9.00 -13.82
N ASP A 284 -2.27 -8.71 -12.72
CA ASP A 284 -2.17 -9.62 -11.59
C ASP A 284 -3.56 -9.82 -10.98
N PRO A 285 -4.09 -11.07 -10.97
CA PRO A 285 -5.40 -11.33 -10.42
C PRO A 285 -5.45 -11.21 -8.90
N VAL A 286 -4.29 -11.21 -8.23
CA VAL A 286 -4.22 -11.09 -6.78
C VAL A 286 -4.61 -9.66 -6.35
N PRO A 287 -5.50 -9.51 -5.37
CA PRO A 287 -6.05 -10.53 -4.51
C PRO A 287 -7.38 -11.03 -5.11
N ALA A 288 -7.35 -12.21 -5.69
CA ALA A 288 -8.53 -12.86 -6.22
C ALA A 288 -9.21 -13.62 -5.10
N LYS A 289 -10.51 -13.39 -4.88
CA LYS A 289 -11.31 -14.34 -4.08
C LYS A 289 -11.48 -15.61 -4.90
N VAL A 290 -10.63 -16.60 -4.71
CA VAL A 290 -10.81 -17.91 -5.33
C VAL A 290 -11.21 -18.91 -4.25
N SER A 291 -12.50 -18.97 -3.94
CA SER A 291 -13.11 -20.22 -3.49
C SER A 291 -13.30 -21.11 -4.71
N LEU A 292 -12.21 -21.64 -5.26
CA LEU A 292 -12.26 -22.85 -6.08
C LEU A 292 -11.55 -23.92 -5.25
N SER A 293 -12.34 -24.87 -4.78
CA SER A 293 -11.87 -26.09 -4.13
C SER A 293 -10.68 -26.66 -4.92
N ALA A 294 -9.53 -26.76 -4.26
CA ALA A 294 -8.37 -27.48 -4.76
C ALA A 294 -8.80 -28.91 -5.10
N GLY A 295 -9.02 -29.20 -6.38
CA GLY A 295 -9.54 -30.50 -6.82
C GLY A 295 -9.67 -30.67 -8.33
N ASN A 296 -9.90 -29.60 -9.11
CA ASN A 296 -10.06 -29.71 -10.56
C ASN A 296 -8.99 -28.87 -11.29
N LEU A 297 -7.87 -29.51 -11.64
CA LEU A 297 -7.05 -29.05 -12.76
C LEU A 297 -7.83 -29.38 -14.05
N PRO A 298 -8.17 -28.41 -14.91
CA PRO A 298 -8.81 -28.73 -16.17
C PRO A 298 -7.80 -29.38 -17.13
N PRO A 299 -8.19 -30.43 -17.90
CA PRO A 299 -7.38 -30.99 -18.97
C PRO A 299 -7.16 -29.94 -20.07
N MET A 300 -6.18 -30.13 -20.95
CA MET A 300 -5.92 -29.22 -22.08
C MET A 300 -7.22 -28.92 -22.87
N LEU A 301 -7.67 -27.66 -22.86
CA LEU A 301 -8.90 -27.19 -23.51
C LEU A 301 -8.57 -26.45 -24.81
N ASP A 302 -9.20 -26.86 -25.91
CA ASP A 302 -9.03 -26.31 -27.26
C ASP A 302 -10.03 -25.19 -27.63
N ASP A 303 -10.91 -24.75 -26.71
CA ASP A 303 -12.02 -23.83 -26.99
C ASP A 303 -11.90 -22.46 -26.26
N PRO A 304 -11.90 -21.30 -26.97
CA PRO A 304 -11.70 -19.97 -26.37
C PRO A 304 -12.79 -19.49 -25.40
N GLU A 305 -14.03 -19.97 -25.50
CA GLU A 305 -15.09 -19.59 -24.54
C GLU A 305 -14.88 -20.21 -23.16
N ASP A 306 -14.30 -21.41 -23.10
CA ASP A 306 -14.03 -22.14 -21.86
C ASP A 306 -12.76 -21.63 -21.15
N PHE A 307 -11.86 -20.98 -21.90
CA PHE A 307 -10.71 -20.27 -21.31
C PHE A 307 -11.15 -19.03 -20.51
N ALA A 308 -12.20 -18.34 -20.95
CA ALA A 308 -12.71 -17.13 -20.30
C ALA A 308 -13.32 -17.39 -18.91
N SER A 309 -13.97 -18.55 -18.75
CA SER A 309 -14.60 -18.98 -17.50
C SER A 309 -13.57 -19.32 -16.40
N THR A 310 -12.34 -19.63 -16.80
CA THR A 310 -11.21 -19.96 -15.90
C THR A 310 -10.47 -18.70 -15.41
N LEU A 311 -10.66 -17.55 -16.08
CA LEU A 311 -9.97 -16.30 -15.71
C LEU A 311 -10.68 -15.58 -14.57
N ILE A 312 -9.89 -15.04 -13.64
CA ILE A 312 -10.41 -14.31 -12.49
C ILE A 312 -10.91 -12.93 -12.95
N PRO A 313 -12.16 -12.53 -12.61
CA PRO A 313 -12.73 -11.25 -13.02
C PRO A 313 -12.11 -10.08 -12.23
N VAL A 314 -11.10 -9.44 -12.82
CA VAL A 314 -10.40 -8.26 -12.26
C VAL A 314 -10.97 -6.96 -12.81
N VAL A 315 -11.27 -6.96 -14.10
CA VAL A 315 -11.75 -5.82 -14.88
C VAL A 315 -13.13 -6.15 -15.43
N ARG A 316 -13.98 -5.13 -15.55
CA ARG A 316 -15.31 -5.24 -16.18
C ARG A 316 -15.40 -4.27 -17.34
N ASP A 317 -16.21 -4.62 -18.34
CA ASP A 317 -16.50 -3.70 -19.44
C ASP A 317 -17.14 -2.42 -18.90
N GLY A 318 -16.67 -1.28 -19.38
CA GLY A 318 -17.06 0.04 -18.89
C GLY A 318 -16.25 0.57 -17.69
N ASP A 319 -15.45 -0.26 -17.01
CA ASP A 319 -14.42 0.25 -16.11
C ASP A 319 -13.39 1.06 -16.93
N SER A 320 -12.64 1.92 -16.25
CA SER A 320 -11.52 2.64 -16.84
C SER A 320 -10.19 2.16 -16.27
N ILE A 321 -9.13 2.27 -17.06
CA ILE A 321 -7.78 1.89 -16.64
C ILE A 321 -6.82 3.06 -16.83
N GLN A 322 -5.92 3.25 -15.87
CA GLN A 322 -4.82 4.21 -15.95
C GLN A 322 -3.52 3.51 -15.55
N PHE A 323 -2.44 3.77 -16.29
CA PHE A 323 -1.14 3.16 -16.03
C PHE A 323 -0.23 4.07 -15.25
N PHE A 324 0.60 3.44 -14.42
CA PHE A 324 1.54 4.08 -13.53
C PHE A 324 2.89 3.35 -13.53
N ILE A 325 3.95 4.06 -13.17
CA ILE A 325 5.31 3.53 -13.04
C ILE A 325 5.94 4.05 -11.76
N SER A 326 6.80 3.25 -11.14
CA SER A 326 7.66 3.70 -10.05
C SER A 326 9.03 4.07 -10.64
N PRO A 327 9.47 5.33 -10.52
CA PRO A 327 10.78 5.75 -11.00
C PRO A 327 11.90 5.00 -10.28
N THR A 328 12.85 4.45 -11.02
CA THR A 328 14.07 3.86 -10.46
C THR A 328 15.04 5.00 -10.11
N SER A 329 15.15 5.34 -8.82
CA SER A 329 16.17 6.26 -8.30
C SER A 329 17.50 5.52 -8.05
N ASN A 330 18.60 6.25 -7.84
CA ASN A 330 19.83 5.65 -7.31
C ASN A 330 19.65 5.36 -5.81
N LEU A 331 18.95 4.25 -5.53
CA LEU A 331 18.51 3.84 -4.19
C LEU A 331 19.68 3.65 -3.21
N THR A 332 20.90 3.39 -3.70
CA THR A 332 22.07 3.11 -2.86
C THR A 332 22.53 4.33 -2.07
N ALA A 333 22.57 5.51 -2.70
CA ALA A 333 22.99 6.74 -2.03
C ALA A 333 21.90 7.26 -1.07
N GLU A 334 20.63 7.05 -1.41
CA GLU A 334 19.49 7.40 -0.54
C GLU A 334 19.37 6.42 0.64
N ALA A 335 19.59 5.12 0.43
CA ALA A 335 19.59 4.11 1.49
C ALA A 335 20.69 4.39 2.52
N GLY A 336 21.90 4.72 2.08
CA GLY A 336 22.99 5.10 2.99
C GLY A 336 22.69 6.31 3.87
N LYS A 337 21.80 7.22 3.43
CA LYS A 337 21.33 8.36 4.25
C LYS A 337 20.20 7.94 5.20
N SER A 338 19.23 7.16 4.72
CA SER A 338 18.06 6.71 5.50
C SER A 338 18.40 5.68 6.56
N ASP A 339 19.35 4.78 6.30
CA ASP A 339 19.72 3.67 7.17
C ASP A 339 20.85 4.04 8.16
N SER A 340 21.22 5.33 8.25
CA SER A 340 22.27 5.80 9.14
C SER A 340 21.81 5.83 10.60
N LEU A 341 22.14 4.74 11.32
CA LEU A 341 21.76 4.55 12.73
C LEU A 341 22.17 5.73 13.63
N GLU A 342 23.34 6.33 13.40
CA GLU A 342 23.86 7.48 14.15
C GLU A 342 22.93 8.70 14.08
N ARG A 343 22.30 8.97 12.92
CA ARG A 343 21.35 10.08 12.77
C ARG A 343 20.03 9.79 13.44
N LEU A 344 19.60 8.53 13.40
CA LEU A 344 18.35 8.08 14.02
C LEU A 344 18.44 8.10 15.55
N GLU A 345 19.61 7.80 16.12
CA GLU A 345 19.87 7.94 17.56
C GLU A 345 19.82 9.39 18.03
N SER A 346 20.24 10.33 17.18
CA SER A 346 20.22 11.77 17.45
C SER A 346 18.85 12.44 17.23
N THR A 347 17.87 11.73 16.67
CA THR A 347 16.56 12.31 16.37
C THR A 347 15.73 12.45 17.64
N ASP A 348 15.21 13.65 17.89
CA ASP A 348 14.41 13.95 19.08
C ASP A 348 13.17 13.04 19.16
N LYS A 349 12.99 12.43 20.33
CA LYS A 349 11.93 11.45 20.61
C LYS A 349 10.64 12.20 20.89
N THR A 350 9.71 12.16 19.94
CA THR A 350 8.43 12.86 20.04
C THR A 350 7.46 12.18 21.00
N LYS A 351 6.47 12.94 21.48
CA LYS A 351 5.40 12.45 22.37
C LYS A 351 4.27 11.70 21.65
N THR A 352 4.16 11.86 20.33
CA THR A 352 3.10 11.25 19.53
C THR A 352 3.45 9.81 19.13
N TRP A 353 2.49 8.92 19.31
CA TRP A 353 2.58 7.50 18.98
C TRP A 353 1.90 7.23 17.63
N GLY A 354 2.54 6.43 16.76
CA GLY A 354 1.99 6.11 15.45
C GLY A 354 2.25 4.68 14.96
N TRP A 355 1.55 4.36 13.88
CA TRP A 355 1.60 3.10 13.15
C TRP A 355 2.27 3.32 11.79
N GLU A 356 3.14 2.40 11.39
CA GLU A 356 3.73 2.39 10.06
C GLU A 356 3.73 0.99 9.46
N LEU A 357 2.99 0.80 8.38
CA LEU A 357 2.91 -0.46 7.67
C LEU A 357 3.29 -0.24 6.22
N GLY A 358 4.06 -1.14 5.61
CA GLY A 358 4.58 -0.85 4.29
C GLY A 358 5.14 -2.03 3.54
N THR A 359 5.53 -1.74 2.30
CA THR A 359 6.19 -2.68 1.40
C THR A 359 7.65 -2.32 1.21
N VAL A 360 8.49 -3.32 1.02
CA VAL A 360 9.89 -3.16 0.63
C VAL A 360 10.15 -3.96 -0.63
N PRO A 361 11.16 -3.58 -1.45
CA PRO A 361 11.50 -4.36 -2.62
C PRO A 361 11.81 -5.82 -2.25
N SER A 362 11.37 -6.75 -3.08
CA SER A 362 11.68 -8.18 -2.93
C SER A 362 13.19 -8.41 -3.05
N THR A 363 13.74 -9.21 -2.14
CA THR A 363 15.15 -9.60 -2.17
C THR A 363 15.38 -10.87 -3.00
N VAL A 364 14.32 -11.50 -3.52
CA VAL A 364 14.39 -12.79 -4.24
C VAL A 364 15.20 -12.71 -5.54
N ASP A 365 15.09 -11.59 -6.25
CA ASP A 365 15.78 -11.36 -7.52
C ASP A 365 17.07 -10.52 -7.34
N SER A 366 17.41 -10.16 -6.10
CA SER A 366 18.65 -9.43 -5.79
C SER A 366 19.84 -10.38 -5.79
N ILE A 367 20.93 -10.00 -6.48
CA ILE A 367 22.19 -10.75 -6.44
C ILE A 367 22.82 -10.56 -5.05
N PRO A 368 23.08 -11.65 -4.28
CA PRO A 368 23.74 -11.55 -2.99
C PRO A 368 25.12 -10.90 -3.11
N GLY A 369 25.37 -9.83 -2.35
CA GLY A 369 26.66 -9.12 -2.31
C GLY A 369 26.76 -7.85 -3.17
N GLU A 370 25.86 -7.64 -4.13
CA GLU A 370 25.81 -6.40 -4.93
C GLU A 370 24.64 -5.47 -4.55
N SER A 371 23.57 -6.03 -3.99
CA SER A 371 22.43 -5.25 -3.51
C SER A 371 22.72 -4.65 -2.13
N TRP A 372 22.47 -3.35 -1.96
CA TRP A 372 22.53 -2.66 -0.67
C TRP A 372 21.58 -3.29 0.37
N GLN A 373 20.55 -4.01 -0.07
CA GLN A 373 19.61 -4.77 0.76
C GLN A 373 20.26 -5.97 1.47
N HIS A 374 21.47 -6.37 1.02
CA HIS A 374 22.29 -7.42 1.63
C HIS A 374 23.52 -6.87 2.33
N ALA A 375 23.67 -5.54 2.44
CA ALA A 375 24.77 -4.94 3.16
C ALA A 375 24.72 -5.41 4.63
N SER A 376 25.79 -6.07 5.07
CA SER A 376 25.92 -6.48 6.48
C SER A 376 25.76 -5.24 7.37
N PRO A 377 24.96 -5.31 8.45
CA PRO A 377 24.81 -4.17 9.35
C PRO A 377 26.19 -3.75 9.86
N ALA A 378 26.55 -2.49 9.62
CA ALA A 378 27.85 -1.94 9.99
C ALA A 378 28.07 -1.87 11.52
N SER A 379 27.00 -2.07 12.30
CA SER A 379 26.96 -1.89 13.75
C SER A 379 26.40 -3.13 14.45
N LYS A 380 27.01 -3.52 15.57
CA LYS A 380 26.52 -4.57 16.49
C LYS A 380 25.62 -4.00 17.62
N HIS A 381 25.25 -2.73 17.55
CA HIS A 381 24.50 -2.05 18.61
C HIS A 381 23.01 -2.33 18.49
N VAL A 382 22.33 -2.43 19.64
CA VAL A 382 20.87 -2.52 19.73
C VAL A 382 20.36 -1.11 20.03
N THR A 383 19.47 -0.59 19.17
CA THR A 383 18.88 0.73 19.33
C THR A 383 17.39 0.60 19.62
N LEU A 384 16.90 1.36 20.62
CA LEU A 384 15.49 1.38 20.98
C LEU A 384 14.78 2.58 20.34
N PHE A 385 13.89 2.31 19.39
CA PHE A 385 12.95 3.29 18.86
C PHE A 385 11.70 3.33 19.73
N ARG A 386 11.26 4.53 20.11
CA ARG A 386 10.04 4.77 20.88
C ARG A 386 9.07 5.59 20.05
N GLY A 387 7.78 5.51 20.34
CA GLY A 387 6.76 6.34 19.68
C GLY A 387 6.22 5.75 18.37
N GLY A 388 6.47 4.47 18.08
CA GLY A 388 5.76 3.81 16.99
C GLY A 388 5.81 2.29 16.99
N PHE A 389 4.85 1.71 16.28
CA PHE A 389 4.80 0.30 15.93
C PHE A 389 4.69 0.17 14.41
N GLY A 390 5.44 -0.75 13.83
CA GLY A 390 5.35 -0.95 12.40
C GLY A 390 5.98 -2.22 11.91
N ALA A 391 5.61 -2.57 10.69
CA ALA A 391 6.15 -3.71 9.99
C ALA A 391 6.16 -3.43 8.48
N LEU A 392 7.28 -3.78 7.86
CA LEU A 392 7.51 -3.73 6.43
C LEU A 392 7.59 -5.16 5.91
N THR A 393 6.98 -5.41 4.75
CA THR A 393 6.95 -6.74 4.13
C THR A 393 7.45 -6.68 2.69
N GLU A 394 8.16 -7.72 2.25
CA GLU A 394 8.47 -7.89 0.82
C GLU A 394 7.22 -8.30 -0.01
N GLY A 395 6.16 -8.77 0.66
CA GLY A 395 4.88 -9.05 0.02
C GLY A 395 4.03 -7.80 -0.19
N GLY A 396 2.99 -7.90 -1.02
CA GLY A 396 2.02 -6.82 -1.18
C GLY A 396 1.07 -6.70 0.02
N LEU A 397 0.73 -5.47 0.41
CA LEU A 397 -0.33 -5.21 1.39
C LEU A 397 -1.69 -5.42 0.72
N THR A 398 -2.63 -6.09 1.38
CA THR A 398 -3.99 -6.25 0.82
C THR A 398 -4.96 -5.28 1.49
N LEU A 399 -5.48 -4.31 0.74
CA LEU A 399 -6.56 -3.44 1.20
C LEU A 399 -7.90 -4.06 0.85
N THR A 400 -8.75 -4.26 1.86
CA THR A 400 -10.08 -4.85 1.72
C THR A 400 -11.14 -3.92 2.29
N ARG A 401 -12.15 -3.60 1.49
CA ARG A 401 -13.35 -2.89 1.94
C ARG A 401 -14.45 -3.86 2.25
N HIS A 402 -14.95 -3.84 3.47
CA HIS A 402 -16.07 -4.64 3.94
C HIS A 402 -17.33 -3.79 4.09
N LEU A 403 -18.45 -4.34 3.68
CA LEU A 403 -19.79 -3.77 3.87
C LEU A 403 -20.51 -4.53 4.99
N LYS A 404 -21.00 -3.79 5.97
CA LYS A 404 -21.90 -4.27 7.03
C LYS A 404 -23.30 -3.72 6.74
N ALA A 405 -24.24 -4.61 6.44
CA ALA A 405 -25.62 -4.23 6.13
C ALA A 405 -26.42 -3.85 7.38
N ASN A 406 -26.15 -4.49 8.53
CA ASN A 406 -26.79 -4.23 9.82
C ASN A 406 -25.81 -4.48 10.99
N GLN A 407 -26.10 -3.91 12.17
CA GLN A 407 -25.34 -4.14 13.39
C GLN A 407 -25.49 -5.62 13.82
N GLY A 408 -24.50 -6.45 13.50
CA GLY A 408 -24.48 -7.90 13.79
C GLY A 408 -24.39 -8.81 12.56
N ASP A 409 -24.53 -8.27 11.35
CA ASP A 409 -24.41 -9.07 10.12
C ASP A 409 -22.94 -9.30 9.73
N LYS A 410 -22.63 -10.45 9.11
CA LYS A 410 -21.26 -10.76 8.69
C LYS A 410 -20.82 -9.80 7.59
N ALA A 411 -19.73 -9.06 7.84
CA ALA A 411 -19.21 -8.08 6.91
C ALA A 411 -18.80 -8.74 5.58
N ARG A 412 -19.41 -8.32 4.46
CA ARG A 412 -19.10 -8.84 3.12
C ARG A 412 -18.04 -7.96 2.48
N SER A 413 -16.92 -8.53 2.04
CA SER A 413 -15.94 -7.75 1.27
C SER A 413 -16.49 -7.38 -0.11
N VAL A 414 -16.48 -6.08 -0.40
CA VAL A 414 -17.01 -5.46 -1.63
C VAL A 414 -15.89 -5.18 -2.61
N ASP A 415 -14.81 -4.56 -2.16
CA ASP A 415 -13.63 -4.23 -2.96
C ASP A 415 -12.37 -4.78 -2.30
N MET A 416 -11.41 -5.20 -3.11
CA MET A 416 -10.14 -5.74 -2.63
C MET A 416 -9.05 -5.41 -3.65
N THR A 417 -7.87 -5.04 -3.16
CA THR A 417 -6.74 -4.65 -4.00
C THR A 417 -5.43 -4.91 -3.26
N THR A 418 -4.38 -5.23 -4.02
CA THR A 418 -3.04 -5.43 -3.48
C THR A 418 -2.19 -4.21 -3.83
N VAL A 419 -1.53 -3.66 -2.82
CA VAL A 419 -0.50 -2.64 -2.96
C VAL A 419 0.85 -3.34 -2.82
N ASP A 420 1.43 -3.71 -3.97
CA ASP A 420 2.75 -4.36 -4.08
C ASP A 420 3.83 -3.41 -4.63
N VAL A 421 3.51 -2.13 -4.76
CA VAL A 421 4.47 -1.10 -5.19
C VAL A 421 5.54 -0.96 -4.10
N PRO A 422 6.84 -1.12 -4.41
CA PRO A 422 7.91 -0.97 -3.43
C PRO A 422 7.86 0.38 -2.71
N PHE A 423 8.21 0.37 -1.43
CA PHE A 423 8.24 1.55 -0.56
C PHE A 423 6.89 2.24 -0.31
N SER A 424 5.77 1.59 -0.62
CA SER A 424 4.46 2.08 -0.18
C SER A 424 4.40 2.11 1.35
N ARG A 425 3.78 3.16 1.90
CA ARG A 425 3.64 3.34 3.34
C ARG A 425 2.23 3.77 3.72
N PHE A 426 1.64 2.98 4.60
CA PHE A 426 0.50 3.38 5.40
C PHE A 426 1.00 3.93 6.73
N TRP A 427 0.51 5.11 7.08
CA TRP A 427 0.77 5.77 8.35
C TRP A 427 -0.54 6.02 9.06
N ALA A 428 -0.60 5.80 10.37
CA ALA A 428 -1.71 6.23 11.20
C ALA A 428 -1.20 6.77 12.53
N VAL A 429 -1.71 7.91 12.99
CA VAL A 429 -1.24 8.56 14.22
C VAL A 429 -2.42 8.82 15.13
N ASP A 430 -2.21 8.55 16.41
CA ASP A 430 -3.17 8.87 17.46
C ASP A 430 -2.97 10.33 17.88
N VAL A 431 -4.00 11.14 17.66
CA VAL A 431 -4.01 12.56 18.00
C VAL A 431 -4.74 12.68 19.33
N ALA A 432 -3.98 12.78 20.42
CA ALA A 432 -4.58 13.13 21.71
C ALA A 432 -5.23 14.51 21.58
N GLU A 433 -6.54 14.61 21.86
CA GLU A 433 -7.16 15.92 22.05
C GLU A 433 -6.46 16.59 23.23
N ASP A 434 -5.90 17.77 22.98
CA ASP A 434 -5.37 18.64 24.02
C ASP A 434 -6.56 19.05 24.88
N ARG A 435 -6.81 18.31 25.97
CA ARG A 435 -7.79 18.74 26.98
C ARG A 435 -7.19 20.00 27.58
N GLY A 436 -7.65 21.15 27.07
CA GLY A 436 -7.22 22.48 27.51
C GLY A 436 -7.09 22.51 29.02
N GLY A 437 -5.86 22.73 29.48
CA GLY A 437 -5.59 23.08 30.86
C GLY A 437 -6.40 24.34 31.17
N SER A 438 -7.46 24.18 31.94
CA SER A 438 -7.93 25.29 32.76
C SER A 438 -6.89 25.43 33.87
N ASP A 439 -5.96 26.36 33.65
CA ASP A 439 -5.24 27.00 34.74
C ASP A 439 -6.29 27.73 35.58
N ASP A 440 -6.90 27.03 36.53
CA ASP A 440 -7.62 27.67 37.63
C ASP A 440 -6.57 28.05 38.68
N VAL A 441 -5.93 29.19 38.42
CA VAL A 441 -5.15 29.93 39.41
C VAL A 441 -6.15 30.50 40.42
N GLY A 442 -6.52 29.69 41.41
CA GLY A 442 -7.14 30.15 42.63
C GLY A 442 -6.07 30.69 43.57
N GLU A 443 -5.70 31.97 43.43
CA GLU A 443 -5.11 32.73 44.55
C GLU A 443 -6.14 32.77 45.69
N PRO A 444 -5.77 32.43 46.94
CA PRO A 444 -6.60 32.74 48.08
C PRO A 444 -6.40 34.22 48.43
N ASP A 445 -7.47 35.01 48.21
CA ASP A 445 -7.59 36.35 48.77
C ASP A 445 -7.39 36.32 50.28
N VAL A 446 -6.51 37.21 50.73
CA VAL A 446 -6.29 37.56 52.12
C VAL A 446 -7.36 38.58 52.50
N ASP A 447 -8.21 38.23 53.46
CA ASP A 447 -8.70 39.12 54.52
C ASP A 447 -9.29 38.31 55.69
#